data_AF-A0A7S2F0Q7-F1
#
_entry.id   AF-A0A7S2F0Q7-F1
#
_cell.length_a   1.000
_cell.length_b   1.000
_cell.length_c   1.000
_cell.angle_alpha   90.00
_cell.angle_beta   90.00
_cell.angle_gamma   90.00
#
_symmetry.space_group_name_H-M   'P 1'
#
loop_
_entity.id
_entity.type
_entity.pdbx_description
1 polymer ?
#
loop_
_entity_poly.entity_id
_entity_poly.type
_entity_poly.pdbx_seq_one_letter_code
_entity_poly.pdbx_strand_id
1 'polypeptide(L)'
;MAAAPRPITRDLFKQHGLACRVYDYEAEYEKLNSAALAKGSSIKDVLKERGFKDFSSFYMSCPKFSLLCWPSALGDLGGGVVLYFHFLAFCSGILLLAFLVQVPAVV
;
A
#
# COMPACT_ATOMS: atom_id res chain seq x y z
N MET A 1 26.39 -0.44 -19.94
CA MET A 1 26.73 0.83 -19.24
C MET A 1 25.66 1.09 -18.20
N ALA A 2 25.99 1.01 -16.90
CA ALA A 2 25.03 1.29 -15.83
C ALA A 2 24.77 2.81 -15.77
N ALA A 3 23.50 3.21 -15.71
CA ALA A 3 23.12 4.61 -15.57
C ALA A 3 23.61 5.15 -14.22
N ALA A 4 24.19 6.36 -14.22
CA ALA A 4 24.62 7.02 -13.00
C ALA A 4 23.44 7.16 -12.01
N PRO A 5 23.65 6.97 -10.70
CA PRO A 5 22.59 7.10 -9.70
C PRO A 5 22.02 8.53 -9.76
N ARG A 6 20.70 8.64 -9.89
CA ARG A 6 20.03 9.95 -9.95
C ARG A 6 20.25 10.69 -8.63
N PRO A 7 20.57 12.00 -8.65
CA PRO A 7 20.69 12.78 -7.42
C PRO A 7 19.39 12.73 -6.63
N ILE A 8 19.48 12.44 -5.32
CA ILE A 8 18.33 12.39 -4.43
C ILE A 8 17.82 13.83 -4.25
N THR A 9 16.68 14.15 -4.87
CA THR A 9 16.03 15.46 -4.70
C THR A 9 14.87 15.36 -3.71
N ARG A 10 14.48 16.52 -3.15
CA ARG A 10 13.33 16.61 -2.24
C ARG A 10 12.04 16.13 -2.89
N ASP A 11 11.88 16.36 -4.19
CA ASP A 11 10.73 15.88 -4.94
C ASP A 11 10.75 14.37 -5.10
N LEU A 12 11.92 13.79 -5.35
CA LEU A 12 12.12 12.34 -5.36
C LEU A 12 11.76 11.72 -4.01
N PHE A 13 12.14 12.36 -2.90
CA PHE A 13 11.78 11.93 -1.55
C PHE A 13 10.27 12.04 -1.28
N LYS A 14 9.61 13.12 -1.73
CA LYS A 14 8.15 13.26 -1.63
C LYS A 14 7.42 12.20 -2.46
N GLN A 15 7.88 11.95 -3.68
CA GLN A 15 7.33 10.93 -4.56
C GLN A 15 7.51 9.54 -3.95
N HIS A 16 8.68 9.26 -3.37
CA HIS A 16 8.96 8.03 -2.66
C HIS A 16 8.05 7.88 -1.43
N GLY A 17 7.89 8.93 -0.62
CA GLY A 17 6.98 8.93 0.53
C GLY A 17 5.50 8.76 0.14
N LEU A 18 5.11 9.20 -1.06
CA LEU A 18 3.79 8.89 -1.63
C LEU A 18 3.72 7.43 -2.11
N ALA A 19 4.78 6.91 -2.74
CA ALA A 19 4.88 5.51 -3.17
C ALA A 19 4.82 4.51 -2.01
N CYS A 20 5.35 4.90 -0.85
CA CYS A 20 5.30 4.10 0.38
C CYS A 20 3.90 4.07 1.03
N ARG A 21 2.94 4.84 0.52
CA ARG A 21 1.56 4.75 1.00
C ARG A 21 0.89 3.51 0.42
N VAL A 22 -0.10 3.01 1.14
CA VAL A 22 -0.83 1.82 0.73
C VAL A 22 -1.95 2.21 -0.21
N TYR A 23 -1.91 1.64 -1.41
CA TYR A 23 -2.95 1.79 -2.42
C TYR A 23 -3.72 0.48 -2.58
N ASP A 24 -5.02 0.60 -2.77
CA ASP A 24 -5.92 -0.50 -3.09
C ASP A 24 -5.89 -0.72 -4.60
N TYR A 25 -4.93 -1.55 -5.03
CA TYR A 25 -4.64 -1.82 -6.44
C TYR A 25 -5.04 -3.23 -6.86
N GLU A 26 -5.32 -4.13 -5.91
CA GLU A 26 -5.44 -5.57 -6.15
C GLU A 26 -6.65 -5.89 -7.03
N ALA A 27 -7.82 -5.38 -6.68
CA ALA A 27 -9.04 -5.56 -7.48
C ALA A 27 -8.91 -4.97 -8.89
N GLU A 28 -8.18 -3.86 -9.04
CA GLU A 28 -7.99 -3.22 -10.33
C GLU A 28 -6.93 -3.92 -11.17
N TYR A 29 -5.88 -4.45 -10.52
CA TYR A 29 -4.87 -5.30 -11.13
C TYR A 29 -5.47 -6.62 -11.62
N GLU A 30 -6.35 -7.25 -10.84
CA GLU A 30 -7.00 -8.50 -11.22
C GLU A 30 -7.94 -8.31 -12.43
N LYS A 31 -8.67 -7.19 -12.49
CA LYS A 31 -9.45 -6.79 -13.68
C LYS A 31 -8.56 -6.60 -14.90
N LEU A 32 -7.40 -5.97 -14.74
CA LEU A 32 -6.44 -5.79 -15.83
C LEU A 32 -5.81 -7.11 -16.27
N ASN A 33 -5.48 -7.98 -15.32
CA ASN A 33 -4.89 -9.28 -15.57
C ASN A 33 -5.86 -10.20 -16.32
N SER A 34 -7.10 -10.30 -15.86
CA SER A 34 -8.15 -11.08 -16.54
C SER A 34 -8.41 -10.55 -17.96
N ALA A 35 -8.44 -9.24 -18.17
CA ALA A 35 -8.55 -8.65 -19.50
C ALA A 35 -7.32 -8.93 -20.39
N ALA A 36 -6.11 -8.92 -19.82
CA ALA A 36 -4.87 -9.25 -20.53
C ALA A 36 -4.84 -10.72 -20.95
N LEU A 37 -5.24 -11.63 -20.05
CA LEU A 37 -5.35 -13.07 -20.31
C LEU A 37 -6.37 -13.36 -21.41
N ALA A 38 -7.54 -12.70 -21.39
CA ALA A 38 -8.56 -12.83 -22.43
C ALA A 38 -8.06 -12.38 -23.82
N LYS A 39 -7.14 -11.40 -23.86
CA LYS A 39 -6.49 -10.92 -25.09
C LYS A 39 -5.21 -11.68 -25.47
N GLY A 40 -4.76 -12.64 -24.65
CA GLY A 40 -3.45 -13.31 -24.84
C GLY A 40 -2.26 -12.34 -24.78
N SER A 41 -2.40 -11.21 -24.09
CA SER A 41 -1.38 -10.16 -23.98
C SER A 41 -0.79 -10.09 -22.57
N SER A 42 0.38 -9.46 -22.41
CA SER A 42 0.94 -9.21 -21.08
C SER A 42 0.25 -8.03 -20.39
N ILE A 43 0.09 -8.08 -19.06
CA ILE A 43 -0.32 -6.92 -18.26
C ILE A 43 0.52 -5.68 -18.58
N LYS A 44 1.82 -5.84 -18.85
CA LYS A 44 2.71 -4.72 -19.19
C LYS A 44 2.26 -3.99 -20.45
N ASP A 45 1.72 -4.72 -21.42
CA ASP A 45 1.25 -4.15 -22.68
C ASP A 45 -0.10 -3.45 -22.46
N VAL A 46 -0.99 -4.06 -21.68
CA VAL A 46 -2.27 -3.44 -21.29
C VAL A 46 -2.08 -2.17 -20.47
N LEU A 47 -1.08 -2.13 -19.57
CA LEU A 47 -0.74 -0.93 -18.81
C LEU A 47 -0.21 0.19 -19.72
N LYS A 48 0.60 -0.15 -20.73
CA LYS A 48 1.06 0.80 -21.74
C LYS A 48 -0.09 1.31 -22.62
N GLU A 49 -1.01 0.44 -23.03
CA GLU A 49 -2.22 0.83 -23.77
C GLU A 49 -3.06 1.85 -22.98
N ARG A 50 -3.11 1.71 -21.65
CA ARG A 50 -3.80 2.66 -20.76
C ARG A 50 -2.98 3.90 -20.40
N GLY A 51 -1.79 4.09 -20.99
CA GLY A 51 -0.96 5.27 -20.79
C GLY A 51 -0.11 5.26 -19.50
N PHE A 52 -0.03 4.14 -18.79
CA PHE A 52 0.85 4.01 -17.64
C PHE A 52 2.29 3.70 -18.07
N LYS A 53 3.24 4.48 -17.58
CA LYS A 53 4.66 4.35 -17.92
C LYS A 53 5.30 3.11 -17.30
N ASP A 54 4.87 2.78 -16.09
CA ASP A 54 5.40 1.70 -15.27
C ASP A 54 4.38 1.27 -14.22
N PHE A 55 4.63 0.12 -13.59
CA PHE A 55 3.74 -0.43 -12.56
C PHE A 55 3.55 0.52 -11.37
N SER A 56 4.56 1.34 -11.03
CA SER A 56 4.46 2.31 -9.93
C SER A 56 3.49 3.44 -10.29
N SER A 57 3.50 3.90 -11.54
CA SER A 57 2.53 4.90 -12.03
C SER A 57 1.08 4.40 -12.00
N PHE A 58 0.87 3.10 -12.22
CA PHE A 58 -0.43 2.45 -12.02
C PHE A 58 -0.79 2.33 -10.53
N TYR A 59 0.13 1.82 -9.71
CA TYR A 59 -0.09 1.68 -8.28
C TYR A 59 -0.47 3.01 -7.60
N MET A 60 0.14 4.12 -8.01
CA MET A 60 -0.16 5.45 -7.48
C MET A 60 -1.49 6.05 -7.98
N SER A 61 -2.07 5.54 -9.06
CA SER A 61 -3.34 6.03 -9.60
C SER A 61 -4.55 5.41 -8.90
N CYS A 62 -4.37 4.26 -8.26
CA CYS A 62 -5.37 3.58 -7.46
C CYS A 62 -5.77 4.40 -6.22
N PRO A 63 -6.95 4.13 -5.62
CA PRO A 63 -7.34 4.76 -4.36
C PRO A 63 -6.41 4.32 -3.22
N LYS A 64 -6.25 5.15 -2.20
CA LYS A 64 -5.50 4.79 -0.99
C LYS A 64 -6.37 3.96 -0.06
N PHE A 65 -5.76 3.02 0.65
CA PHE A 65 -6.46 2.32 1.73
C PHE A 65 -6.92 3.32 2.80
N SER A 66 -8.20 3.26 3.14
CA SER A 66 -8.76 4.04 4.24
C SER A 66 -8.29 3.46 5.57
N LEU A 67 -7.98 4.33 6.54
CA LEU A 67 -7.75 3.94 7.93
C LEU A 67 -8.99 3.29 8.57
N LEU A 68 -10.17 3.53 7.99
CA LEU A 68 -11.45 2.96 8.40
C LEU A 68 -11.90 1.81 7.47
N CYS A 69 -10.97 1.21 6.71
CA CYS A 69 -11.32 0.06 5.90
C CYS A 69 -11.77 -1.13 6.77
N TRP A 70 -12.63 -1.97 6.21
CA TRP A 70 -13.02 -3.21 6.87
C TRP A 70 -11.79 -4.11 7.04
N PRO A 71 -11.68 -4.87 8.15
CA PRO A 71 -10.54 -5.75 8.40
C PRO A 71 -10.26 -6.76 7.29
N SER A 72 -11.28 -7.18 6.53
CA SER A 72 -11.11 -8.03 5.35
C SER A 72 -10.24 -7.39 4.26
N ALA A 73 -10.32 -6.06 4.10
CA ALA A 73 -9.54 -5.30 3.14
C ALA A 73 -8.06 -5.15 3.59
N LEU A 74 -7.76 -5.39 4.88
CA LEU A 74 -6.38 -5.51 5.37
C LEU A 74 -5.72 -6.84 4.95
N GLY A 75 -6.49 -7.84 4.47
CA GLY A 75 -5.96 -9.07 3.89
C GLY A 75 -5.21 -8.83 2.58
N ASP A 76 -5.74 -7.91 1.77
CA ASP A 76 -5.18 -7.45 0.48
C ASP A 76 -3.89 -6.62 0.66
N LEU A 77 -3.64 -6.16 1.89
CA LEU A 77 -2.41 -5.48 2.30
C LEU A 77 -1.21 -6.42 2.50
N GLY A 78 -1.20 -7.60 1.89
CA GLY A 78 -0.29 -8.74 2.05
C GLY A 78 1.24 -8.51 1.93
N GLY A 79 1.74 -7.27 2.03
CA GLY A 79 3.11 -6.96 2.45
C GLY A 79 3.20 -6.84 3.98
N GLY A 80 3.71 -7.88 4.64
CA GLY A 80 3.76 -8.05 6.11
C GLY A 80 4.33 -6.91 6.96
N VAL A 81 4.92 -5.88 6.36
CA VAL A 81 5.36 -4.65 7.05
C VAL A 81 4.18 -3.80 7.52
N VAL A 82 3.07 -3.76 6.78
CA VAL A 82 1.95 -2.87 7.11
C VAL A 82 1.01 -3.49 8.15
N LEU A 83 0.75 -4.79 8.03
CA LEU A 83 0.05 -5.55 9.07
C LEU A 83 0.76 -5.43 10.42
N TYR A 84 2.10 -5.40 10.41
CA TYR A 84 2.92 -5.20 11.60
C TYR A 84 2.69 -3.83 12.26
N PHE A 85 2.63 -2.72 11.51
CA PHE A 85 2.40 -1.39 12.09
C PHE A 85 0.97 -1.21 12.62
N HIS A 86 -0.04 -1.73 11.93
CA HIS A 86 -1.42 -1.72 12.44
C HIS A 86 -1.59 -2.61 13.67
N PHE A 87 -0.95 -3.79 13.67
CA PHE A 87 -0.92 -4.68 14.83
C PHE A 87 -0.22 -4.02 16.02
N LEU A 88 0.90 -3.33 15.81
CA LEU A 88 1.57 -2.55 16.85
C LEU A 88 0.66 -1.47 17.43
N ALA A 89 -0.01 -0.68 16.60
CA ALA A 89 -0.94 0.35 17.05
C ALA A 89 -2.09 -0.23 17.89
N PHE A 90 -2.64 -1.38 17.45
CA PHE A 90 -3.65 -2.12 18.20
C PHE A 90 -3.13 -2.60 19.56
N CYS A 91 -1.96 -3.24 19.60
CA CYS A 91 -1.32 -3.70 20.84
C CYS A 91 -1.03 -2.52 21.80
N SER A 92 -0.54 -1.40 21.29
CA SER A 92 -0.32 -0.18 22.09
C SER A 92 -1.63 0.35 22.69
N GLY A 93 -2.73 0.35 21.94
CA GLY A 93 -4.05 0.74 22.44
C GLY A 93 -4.54 -0.16 23.57
N ILE A 94 -4.40 -1.48 23.41
CA ILE A 94 -4.77 -2.46 24.47
C ILE A 94 -3.91 -2.28 25.72
N LEU A 95 -2.59 -2.09 25.56
CA LEU A 95 -1.69 -1.82 26.68
C LEU A 95 -2.09 -0.56 27.44
N LEU A 96 -2.45 0.52 26.72
CA LEU A 96 -2.85 1.77 27.32
C LEU A 96 -4.18 1.64 28.08
N LEU A 97 -5.15 0.92 27.52
CA LEU A 97 -6.40 0.59 28.22
C LEU A 97 -6.17 -0.26 29.47
N ALA A 98 -5.31 -1.28 29.39
CA ALA A 98 -4.95 -2.10 30.54
C ALA A 98 -4.30 -1.26 31.64
N PHE A 99 -3.44 -0.30 31.27
CA PHE A 99 -2.82 0.62 32.22
C PHE A 99 -3.84 1.56 32.87
N LEU A 100 -4.77 2.11 32.09
CA LEU A 100 -5.85 2.97 32.59
C LEU A 100 -6.78 2.25 33.57
N VAL A 101 -7.10 0.98 33.31
CA VAL A 101 -7.91 0.14 34.20
C VAL A 101 -7.19 -0.15 35.52
N GLN A 102 -5.86 -0.11 35.56
CA GLN A 102 -5.09 -0.30 36.78
C GLN A 102 -4.98 0.97 37.64
N VAL A 103 -5.21 2.16 37.08
CA VAL A 103 -5.13 3.44 37.83
C VAL A 103 -5.97 3.45 39.11
N PRO A 104 -7.24 3.00 39.13
CA PRO A 104 -8.07 2.98 40.35
C PRO A 104 -7.62 1.96 41.41
N ALA A 105 -6.74 1.02 41.06
CA ALA A 105 -6.18 0.05 42.01
C ALA A 105 -4.83 0.52 42.60
N VAL A 106 -4.21 1.52 41.98
CA VAL A 106 -2.91 2.09 42.40
C VAL A 106 -3.09 3.44 43.12
N VAL A 107 -4.19 4.16 42.84
CA VAL A 107 -4.63 5.39 43.54
C VAL A 107 -5.60 5.02 44.66
#